data_AF-A0A455U8M3-F1
#
_entry.id   AF-A0A455U8M3-F1
#
_cell.length_a   1.000
_cell.length_b   1.000
_cell.length_c   1.000
_cell.angle_alpha   90.00
_cell.angle_beta   90.00
_cell.angle_gamma   90.00
#
_symmetry.space_group_name_H-M   'P 1'
#
loop_
_entity.id
_entity.type
_entity.pdbx_description
1 polymer ?
#
loop_
_entity_poly.entity_id
_entity_poly.type
_entity_poly.pdbx_seq_one_letter_code
_entity_poly.pdbx_strand_id
1 'polypeptide(L)'
;MLRQPELFVLFKWVGGAYLGYLGIMMWRSRGRMAIPSELDAGPPASRLQLAMQGFVTAVANPKGWAFFMVLLPPFLDGNRPLPGQLSLLIAVILTIEFASMLVYATGGKTLRNALGKSGNVRLLNRIAGTLMIGVGLWLAFG
;
A
#
# COMPACT_ATOMS: atom_id res chain seq x y z
N MET A 1 3.12 -12.43 25.80
CA MET A 1 2.33 -11.18 25.83
C MET A 1 3.25 -10.01 26.14
N LEU A 2 3.19 -8.94 25.34
CA LEU A 2 4.20 -7.89 25.25
C LEU A 2 4.60 -7.32 26.61
N ARG A 3 5.90 -7.15 26.86
CA ARG A 3 6.47 -6.55 28.09
C ARG A 3 5.95 -5.13 28.38
N GLN A 4 5.26 -4.49 27.42
CA GLN A 4 4.71 -3.14 27.49
C GLN A 4 3.33 -3.06 26.81
N PRO A 5 2.24 -3.46 27.49
CA PRO A 5 0.89 -3.48 26.91
C PRO A 5 0.39 -2.09 26.51
N GLU A 6 0.79 -1.04 27.22
CA GLU A 6 0.38 0.34 26.91
C GLU A 6 0.93 0.84 25.57
N LEU A 7 2.19 0.51 25.25
CA LEU A 7 2.80 0.86 23.97
C LEU A 7 2.11 0.17 22.80
N PHE A 8 1.69 -1.08 22.99
CA PHE A 8 0.93 -1.81 21.98
C PHE A 8 -0.44 -1.18 21.72
N VAL A 9 -1.15 -0.81 22.79
CA VAL A 9 -2.44 -0.10 22.68
C VAL A 9 -2.25 1.24 21.98
N LEU A 10 -1.23 2.03 22.34
CA LEU A 10 -0.91 3.28 21.65
C LEU A 10 -0.65 3.06 20.16
N PHE A 11 0.11 2.03 19.80
CA PHE A 11 0.37 1.67 18.40
C PHE A 11 -0.92 1.30 17.64
N LYS A 12 -1.83 0.55 18.27
CA LYS A 12 -3.15 0.22 17.69
C LYS A 12 -3.96 1.48 17.38
N TRP A 13 -4.02 2.42 18.32
CA TRP A 13 -4.76 3.68 18.15
C TRP A 13 -4.13 4.60 17.11
N VAL A 14 -2.82 4.85 17.21
CA VAL A 14 -2.08 5.69 16.24
C VAL A 14 -2.15 5.08 14.85
N GLY A 15 -1.98 3.76 14.76
CA GLY A 15 -2.07 3.02 13.53
C GLY A 15 -3.45 3.05 12.90
N GLY A 16 -4.49 2.79 13.70
CA GLY A 16 -5.88 2.87 13.26
C GLY A 16 -6.27 4.26 12.78
N ALA A 17 -5.86 5.31 13.51
CA ALA A 17 -6.06 6.70 13.12
C ALA A 17 -5.34 7.04 11.81
N TYR A 18 -4.10 6.55 11.62
CA TYR A 18 -3.35 6.75 10.38
C TYR A 18 -4.01 6.07 9.18
N LEU A 19 -4.46 4.82 9.34
CA LEU A 19 -5.20 4.11 8.28
C LEU A 19 -6.52 4.81 7.95
N GLY A 20 -7.25 5.29 8.96
CA GLY A 20 -8.45 6.11 8.78
C GLY A 20 -8.18 7.40 8.03
N TYR A 21 -7.11 8.14 8.42
CA TYR A 21 -6.67 9.34 7.72
C TYR A 21 -6.36 9.09 6.25
N LEU A 22 -5.58 8.04 5.97
CA LEU A 22 -5.26 7.66 4.60
C LEU A 22 -6.51 7.26 3.81
N GLY A 23 -7.45 6.55 4.42
CA GLY A 23 -8.71 6.18 3.78
C GLY A 23 -9.59 7.40 3.46
N ILE A 24 -9.67 8.38 4.36
CA ILE A 24 -10.36 9.66 4.14
C ILE A 24 -9.68 10.45 3.01
N MET A 25 -8.35 10.49 2.98
CA MET A 25 -7.58 11.11 1.89
C MET A 25 -7.91 10.48 0.53
N MET A 26 -8.05 9.15 0.47
CA MET A 26 -8.46 8.46 -0.75
C MET A 26 -9.91 8.81 -1.13
N TRP A 27 -10.83 8.86 -0.17
CA TRP A 27 -12.21 9.30 -0.41
C TRP A 27 -12.31 10.74 -0.95
N ARG A 28 -11.45 11.64 -0.48
CA ARG A 28 -11.38 13.04 -0.91
C ARG A 28 -10.58 13.24 -2.20
N SER A 29 -9.96 12.19 -2.73
CA SER A 29 -9.21 12.27 -3.99
C SER A 29 -10.10 12.74 -5.13
N ARG A 30 -9.60 13.70 -5.91
CA ARG A 30 -10.33 14.27 -7.06
C ARG A 30 -10.45 13.30 -8.24
N GLY A 31 -9.88 12.10 -8.15
CA GLY A 31 -10.00 11.06 -9.18
C GLY A 31 -9.19 11.36 -10.45
N ARG A 32 -8.22 12.27 -10.40
CA ARG A 32 -7.28 12.46 -11.51
C ARG A 32 -6.12 11.49 -11.34
N MET A 33 -5.86 10.68 -12.36
CA MET A 33 -4.52 10.12 -12.47
C MET A 33 -3.57 11.26 -12.84
N ALA A 34 -2.42 11.32 -12.17
CA ALA A 34 -1.30 12.14 -12.60
C ALA A 34 -0.63 11.46 -13.81
N ILE A 35 -1.34 11.40 -14.94
CA ILE A 35 -0.72 11.07 -16.22
C ILE A 35 -0.34 12.41 -16.84
N PRO A 36 0.95 12.73 -17.00
CA PRO A 36 1.38 13.86 -17.80
C PRO A 36 0.73 13.77 -19.19
N SER A 37 0.11 14.86 -19.64
CA SER A 37 -0.47 14.95 -20.99
C SER A 37 0.57 14.77 -22.08
N GLU A 38 1.83 15.04 -21.75
CA GLU A 38 3.00 14.83 -22.58
C GLU A 38 3.96 13.90 -21.83
N LEU A 39 4.04 12.65 -22.29
CA LEU A 39 5.18 11.82 -21.97
C LEU A 39 6.27 12.27 -22.94
N ASP A 40 7.15 13.16 -22.49
CA ASP A 40 8.38 13.43 -23.21
C ASP A 40 9.07 12.09 -23.44
N ALA A 41 9.18 11.68 -24.70
CA ALA A 41 9.91 10.50 -25.11
C ALA A 41 11.40 10.82 -24.98
N GLY A 42 11.88 10.92 -23.74
CA GLY A 42 13.29 10.91 -23.43
C GLY A 42 13.95 9.65 -24.01
N PRO A 43 15.29 9.64 -24.09
CA PRO A 43 16.02 8.49 -24.63
C PRO A 43 15.59 7.19 -23.94
N PRO A 44 15.52 6.07 -24.68
CA PRO A 44 15.03 4.81 -24.14
C PRO A 44 15.87 4.38 -22.94
N ALA A 45 15.23 4.31 -21.78
CA ALA A 45 15.88 3.88 -20.54
C ALA A 45 16.26 2.39 -20.63
N SER A 46 17.43 2.04 -20.10
CA SER A 46 17.85 0.64 -20.03
C SER A 46 16.99 -0.14 -19.02
N ARG A 47 16.92 -1.47 -19.17
CA ARG A 47 16.18 -2.34 -18.25
C ARG A 47 16.63 -2.16 -16.79
N LEU A 48 17.94 -1.98 -16.59
CA LEU A 48 18.51 -1.76 -15.25
C LEU A 48 18.14 -0.38 -14.69
N GLN A 49 18.13 0.67 -15.53
CA GLN A 49 17.68 2.00 -15.10
C GLN A 49 16.22 1.98 -14.67
N LEU A 50 15.34 1.33 -15.42
CA LEU A 50 13.93 1.18 -15.05
C LEU A 50 13.75 0.37 -13.76
N ALA A 51 14.52 -0.71 -13.60
CA ALA A 51 14.50 -1.52 -12.38
C ALA A 51 14.96 -0.71 -11.14
N MET A 52 16.06 0.05 -11.27
CA MET A 52 16.56 0.90 -10.19
C MET A 52 15.63 2.07 -9.89
N GLN A 53 15.02 2.67 -10.91
CA GLN A 53 14.02 3.72 -10.71
C GLN A 53 12.82 3.20 -9.93
N GLY A 54 12.29 2.01 -10.30
CA GLY A 54 11.21 1.36 -9.56
C GLY A 54 11.60 1.03 -8.12
N PHE A 55 12.78 0.44 -7.92
CA PHE A 55 13.30 0.10 -6.59
C PHE A 55 13.46 1.33 -5.70
N VAL A 56 14.13 2.37 -6.19
CA VAL A 56 14.33 3.62 -5.44
C VAL A 56 13.00 4.29 -5.13
N THR A 57 12.08 4.33 -6.09
CA THR A 57 10.74 4.92 -5.87
C THR A 57 9.96 4.15 -4.80
N ALA A 58 10.03 2.81 -4.80
CA ALA A 58 9.37 1.98 -3.80
C ALA A 58 9.99 2.14 -2.41
N VAL A 59 11.32 2.10 -2.29
CA VAL A 59 12.03 2.24 -1.01
C VAL A 59 11.89 3.65 -0.44
N ALA A 60 11.92 4.68 -1.29
CA ALA A 60 11.78 6.07 -0.88
C ALA A 60 10.35 6.47 -0.49
N ASN A 61 9.36 5.57 -0.61
CA ASN A 61 7.97 5.86 -0.30
C ASN A 61 7.70 5.76 1.22
N PRO A 62 7.68 6.89 1.98
CA PRO A 62 7.50 6.84 3.43
C PRO A 62 6.11 6.33 3.83
N LYS A 63 5.12 6.45 2.93
CA LYS A 63 3.75 5.99 3.17
C LYS A 63 3.71 4.46 3.28
N GLY A 64 4.52 3.75 2.47
CA GLY A 64 4.64 2.29 2.52
C GLY A 64 5.20 1.81 3.86
N TRP A 65 6.28 2.44 4.33
CA TRP A 65 6.86 2.15 5.64
C TRP A 65 5.87 2.35 6.78
N ALA A 66 5.20 3.50 6.82
CA ALA A 66 4.20 3.78 7.84
C ALA A 66 3.03 2.78 7.82
N PHE A 67 2.60 2.34 6.63
CA PHE A 67 1.57 1.32 6.49
C PHE A 67 2.00 -0.03 7.07
N PHE A 68 3.18 -0.54 6.72
CA PHE A 68 3.65 -1.83 7.23
C PHE A 68 3.97 -1.80 8.72
N MET A 69 4.53 -0.70 9.24
CA MET A 69 4.78 -0.55 10.69
C MET A 69 3.50 -0.67 11.52
N VAL A 70 2.39 -0.19 10.97
CA VAL A 70 1.08 -0.22 11.61
C VAL A 70 0.37 -1.55 11.41
N LEU A 71 0.45 -2.12 10.21
CA LEU A 71 -0.32 -3.29 9.83
C LEU A 71 0.31 -4.61 10.29
N LEU A 72 1.65 -4.71 10.35
CA LEU A 72 2.34 -5.98 10.65
C LEU A 72 2.20 -6.47 12.10
N PRO A 73 2.31 -5.63 13.15
CA PRO A 73 2.32 -6.10 14.54
C PRO A 73 1.14 -7.01 14.94
N PRO A 74 -0.12 -6.74 14.54
CA PRO A 74 -1.26 -7.62 14.81
C PRO A 74 -1.15 -9.04 14.26
N PHE A 75 -0.35 -9.27 13.21
CA PHE A 75 -0.18 -10.59 12.61
C PHE A 75 0.93 -11.42 13.27
N LEU A 76 1.66 -10.85 14.24
CA LEU A 76 2.73 -11.54 14.93
C LEU A 76 2.22 -12.16 16.23
N ASP A 77 2.45 -13.47 16.39
CA ASP A 77 2.27 -14.20 17.63
C ASP A 77 3.56 -14.14 18.45
N GLY A 78 3.49 -13.51 19.63
CA GLY A 78 4.61 -13.37 20.55
C GLY A 78 5.07 -14.68 21.19
N ASN A 79 4.32 -15.78 21.03
CA ASN A 79 4.68 -17.11 21.54
C ASN A 79 5.37 -17.99 20.50
N ARG A 80 5.47 -17.53 19.24
CA ARG A 80 6.10 -18.26 18.13
C ARG A 80 7.42 -17.61 17.71
N PRO A 81 8.37 -18.35 17.13
CA PRO A 81 9.61 -17.77 16.60
C PRO A 81 9.32 -16.69 15.55
N LEU A 82 9.95 -15.53 15.69
CA LEU A 82 9.79 -14.39 14.77
C LEU A 82 10.24 -14.69 13.33
N PRO A 83 11.39 -15.36 13.07
CA PRO A 83 11.88 -15.53 11.70
C PRO A 83 10.89 -16.27 10.79
N GLY A 84 10.24 -17.32 11.29
CA GLY A 84 9.28 -18.09 10.49
C GLY A 84 8.03 -17.30 10.12
N GLN A 85 7.50 -16.51 11.05
CA GLN A 85 6.31 -15.67 10.83
C GLN A 85 6.62 -14.53 9.86
N LEU A 86 7.77 -13.87 10.05
CA LEU A 86 8.20 -12.78 9.17
C LEU A 86 8.46 -13.28 7.75
N SER A 87 9.14 -14.42 7.58
CA SER A 87 9.36 -15.02 6.26
C SER A 87 8.04 -15.34 5.54
N LEU A 88 7.04 -15.89 6.26
CA LEU A 88 5.72 -16.16 5.70
C LEU A 88 4.99 -14.86 5.31
N LEU A 89 4.98 -13.86 6.19
CA LEU A 89 4.34 -12.56 5.91
C LEU A 89 4.99 -11.88 4.70
N ILE A 90 6.32 -11.85 4.64
CA ILE A 90 7.08 -11.31 3.51
C ILE A 90 6.73 -12.07 2.24
N ALA A 91 6.69 -13.41 2.27
CA ALA A 91 6.33 -14.21 1.11
C ALA A 91 4.92 -13.86 0.59
N VAL A 92 3.93 -13.77 1.47
CA VAL A 92 2.56 -13.38 1.10
C VAL A 92 2.52 -11.98 0.48
N ILE A 93 3.19 -11.01 1.12
CA ILE A 93 3.26 -9.62 0.62
C ILE A 93 3.91 -9.59 -0.76
N LEU A 94 5.05 -10.24 -0.94
CA LEU A 94 5.78 -10.28 -2.22
C LEU A 94 4.97 -10.97 -3.31
N THR A 95 4.24 -12.05 -3.00
CA THR A 95 3.36 -12.72 -3.97
C THR A 95 2.23 -11.80 -4.41
N ILE A 96 1.58 -11.10 -3.49
CA ILE A 96 0.49 -10.16 -3.81
C ILE A 96 1.01 -8.97 -4.62
N GLU A 97 2.15 -8.40 -4.22
CA GLU A 97 2.82 -7.31 -4.94
C GLU A 97 3.19 -7.74 -6.36
N PHE A 98 3.85 -8.89 -6.51
CA PHE A 98 4.26 -9.40 -7.81
C PHE A 98 3.06 -9.68 -8.72
N ALA A 99 2.00 -10.30 -8.21
CA ALA A 99 0.77 -10.53 -8.96
C ALA A 99 0.11 -9.20 -9.38
N SER A 100 0.06 -8.21 -8.48
CA SER A 100 -0.48 -6.88 -8.76
C SER A 100 0.32 -6.16 -9.84
N MET A 101 1.65 -6.23 -9.78
CA MET A 101 2.54 -5.67 -10.79
C MET A 101 2.42 -6.38 -12.14
N LEU A 102 2.23 -7.70 -12.17
CA LEU A 102 1.98 -8.45 -13.40
C LEU A 102 0.67 -8.04 -14.05
N VAL A 103 -0.40 -7.89 -13.27
CA VAL A 103 -1.69 -7.37 -13.75
C VAL A 103 -1.52 -5.96 -14.32
N TYR A 104 -0.73 -5.11 -13.67
CA TYR A 104 -0.43 -3.77 -14.17
C TYR A 104 0.41 -3.79 -15.46
N ALA A 105 1.45 -4.63 -15.53
CA ALA A 105 2.35 -4.70 -16.68
C ALA A 105 1.68 -5.28 -17.92
N THR A 106 0.88 -6.34 -17.76
CA THR A 106 0.17 -7.01 -18.87
C THR A 106 -1.12 -6.27 -19.24
N GLY A 107 -1.83 -5.72 -18.25
CA GLY A 107 -3.08 -5.00 -18.43
C GLY A 107 -2.93 -3.50 -18.67
N GLY A 108 -1.71 -2.95 -18.67
CA GLY A 108 -1.46 -1.51 -18.57
C GLY A 108 -2.19 -0.63 -19.58
N LYS A 109 -2.34 -1.08 -20.84
CA LYS A 109 -3.09 -0.34 -21.88
C LYS A 109 -4.60 -0.30 -21.58
N THR A 110 -5.16 -1.44 -21.18
CA THR A 110 -6.57 -1.57 -20.77
C THR A 110 -6.83 -0.80 -19.48
N LEU A 111 -5.92 -0.90 -18.52
CA LEU A 111 -6.01 -0.23 -17.22
C LEU A 111 -5.88 1.28 -17.37
N ARG A 112 -4.99 1.78 -18.24
CA ARG A 112 -4.89 3.20 -18.60
C ARG A 112 -6.20 3.71 -19.19
N ASN A 113 -6.84 2.96 -20.09
CA ASN A 113 -8.12 3.37 -20.68
C ASN A 113 -9.27 3.32 -19.66
N ALA A 114 -9.29 2.29 -18.81
CA ALA A 114 -10.29 2.15 -17.76
C ALA A 114 -10.15 3.24 -16.69
N LEU A 115 -8.94 3.50 -16.21
CA LEU A 115 -8.68 4.50 -15.18
C LEU A 115 -8.62 5.92 -15.76
N GLY A 116 -8.42 6.10 -17.07
CA GLY A 116 -8.35 7.43 -17.72
C GLY A 116 -9.61 8.27 -17.51
N LYS A 117 -10.75 7.61 -17.21
CA LYS A 117 -11.98 8.25 -16.78
C LYS A 117 -11.92 8.54 -15.27
N SER A 118 -12.02 9.82 -14.90
CA SER A 118 -11.94 10.28 -13.50
C SER A 118 -12.94 9.63 -12.55
N GLY A 119 -14.09 9.17 -13.06
CA GLY A 119 -15.08 8.41 -12.30
C GLY A 119 -14.56 7.05 -11.79
N ASN A 120 -13.79 6.33 -12.60
CA ASN A 120 -13.30 4.99 -12.26
C ASN A 120 -12.19 5.05 -11.20
N VAL A 121 -11.32 6.06 -11.28
CA VAL A 121 -10.29 6.31 -10.25
C VAL A 121 -10.94 6.72 -8.94
N ARG A 122 -12.02 7.51 -8.99
CA ARG A 122 -12.77 7.88 -7.78
C ARG A 122 -13.43 6.67 -7.12
N LEU A 123 -14.04 5.78 -7.92
CA LEU A 123 -14.61 4.54 -7.39
C LEU A 123 -13.54 3.65 -6.75
N LEU A 124 -12.41 3.44 -7.44
CA LEU A 124 -11.28 2.67 -6.91
C LEU A 124 -10.77 3.25 -5.59
N ASN A 125 -10.58 4.58 -5.53
CA ASN A 125 -10.14 5.26 -4.31
C ASN A 125 -11.16 5.17 -3.18
N ARG A 126 -12.47 5.16 -3.49
CA ARG A 126 -13.52 4.95 -2.46
C ARG A 126 -13.50 3.53 -1.93
N ILE A 127 -13.37 2.53 -2.79
CA ILE A 127 -13.28 1.12 -2.37
C ILE A 127 -12.04 0.93 -1.49
N ALA A 128 -10.86 1.33 -1.98
CA ALA A 128 -9.62 1.23 -1.24
C ALA A 128 -9.66 2.05 0.07
N GLY A 129 -10.21 3.25 0.05
CA GLY A 129 -10.36 4.09 1.23
C GLY A 129 -11.30 3.49 2.27
N THR A 130 -12.42 2.89 1.86
CA THR A 130 -13.33 2.17 2.77
C THR A 130 -12.67 0.95 3.39
N LEU A 131 -11.91 0.16 2.61
CA LEU A 131 -11.13 -0.97 3.12
C LEU A 131 -10.09 -0.50 4.15
N MET A 132 -9.37 0.59 3.86
CA MET A 132 -8.39 1.16 4.79
C MET A 132 -9.03 1.66 6.09
N ILE A 133 -10.17 2.33 6.02
CA ILE A 133 -10.93 2.74 7.22
C ILE A 133 -11.38 1.50 8.00
N GLY A 134 -11.91 0.48 7.32
CA GLY A 134 -12.34 -0.76 7.96
C GLY A 134 -11.21 -1.48 8.70
N VAL A 135 -10.04 -1.62 8.07
CA VAL A 135 -8.84 -2.19 8.71
C VAL A 135 -8.35 -1.28 9.85
N GLY A 136 -8.41 0.04 9.70
CA GLY A 136 -8.05 0.98 10.74
C GLY A 136 -8.94 0.89 11.99
N LEU A 137 -10.25 0.74 11.80
CA LEU A 137 -11.20 0.51 12.89
C LEU A 137 -10.98 -0.85 13.54
N TRP A 138 -10.79 -1.91 12.75
CA TRP A 138 -10.44 -3.22 13.28
C TRP A 138 -9.15 -3.16 14.09
N LEU A 139 -8.13 -2.45 13.61
CA LEU A 139 -6.87 -2.30 14.33
C LEU A 139 -7.01 -1.53 15.63
N ALA A 140 -7.82 -0.47 15.67
CA ALA A 140 -8.01 0.34 16.87
C ALA A 140 -8.82 -0.40 17.95
N PHE A 141 -9.84 -1.16 17.54
CA PHE A 141 -10.86 -1.71 18.45
C PHE A 141 -10.89 -3.23 18.59
N GLY A 142 -10.33 -3.99 17.64
CA GLY A 142 -10.20 -5.46 17.70
C GLY A 142 -8.88 -5.85 18.31
#